data_AF-A0A7W2YX05-F1
#
_entry.id   AF-A0A7W2YX05-F1
#
_cell.length_a   1.000
_cell.length_b   1.000
_cell.length_c   1.000
_cell.angle_alpha   90.00
_cell.angle_beta   90.00
_cell.angle_gamma   90.00
#
_symmetry.space_group_name_H-M   'P 1'
#
loop_
_entity.id
_entity.type
_entity.pdbx_description
1 polymer ?
#
loop_
_entity_poly.entity_id
_entity_poly.type
_entity_poly.pdbx_seq_one_letter_code
_entity_poly.pdbx_strand_id
1 'polypeptide(L)'
;MNSTQKFAIAGINCRLPGARDVGKYWSNLKAGTESITTWSLEELITPREAEVRDPQHRLFLESVHTALEDVGYDPFPSRSTWRTTR
;
A
#
# COMPACT_ATOMS: atom_id res chain seq x y z
N MET A 1 13.38 13.78 30.95
CA MET A 1 12.14 13.05 30.63
C MET A 1 12.21 12.60 29.17
N ASN A 2 12.64 11.37 28.89
CA ASN A 2 12.50 10.78 27.55
C ASN A 2 11.44 9.68 27.68
N SER A 3 10.19 10.03 27.35
CA SER A 3 9.13 9.03 27.20
C SER A 3 9.20 8.50 25.77
N THR A 4 9.51 7.22 25.60
CA THR A 4 9.42 6.58 24.29
C THR A 4 7.96 6.42 23.91
N GLN A 5 7.50 7.23 22.95
CA GLN A 5 6.15 7.12 22.43
C GLN A 5 6.04 5.88 21.54
N LYS A 6 4.98 5.10 21.77
CA LYS A 6 4.66 3.89 21.00
C LYS A 6 3.52 4.21 20.03
N PHE A 7 3.66 3.76 18.79
CA PHE A 7 2.63 3.87 17.76
C PHE A 7 2.21 2.46 17.32
N ALA A 8 0.93 2.28 17.04
CA ALA A 8 0.41 1.04 16.48
C ALA A 8 0.36 1.15 14.95
N ILE A 9 0.71 0.06 14.26
CA ILE A 9 0.38 -0.11 12.85
C ILE A 9 -1.03 -0.67 12.81
N ALA A 10 -1.97 0.09 12.26
CA ALA A 10 -3.37 -0.28 12.27
C ALA A 10 -3.75 -1.08 11.01
N GLY A 11 -3.18 -0.74 9.84
CA GLY A 11 -3.50 -1.39 8.57
C GLY A 11 -2.32 -1.41 7.63
N ILE A 12 -2.33 -2.37 6.71
CA ILE A 12 -1.24 -2.58 5.76
C ILE A 12 -1.78 -2.95 4.37
N ASN A 13 -1.07 -2.49 3.34
CA ASN A 13 -1.25 -2.94 1.98
C ASN A 13 0.12 -3.13 1.32
N CYS A 14 0.23 -4.09 0.41
CA CYS A 14 1.37 -4.17 -0.49
C CYS A 14 1.00 -4.77 -1.85
N ARG A 15 1.66 -4.29 -2.90
CA ARG A 15 1.73 -4.91 -4.22
C ARG A 15 3.19 -4.99 -4.63
N LEU A 16 3.70 -6.21 -4.70
CA LEU A 16 5.11 -6.53 -4.92
C LEU A 16 5.24 -7.57 -6.03
N PRO A 17 6.43 -7.75 -6.61
CA PRO A 17 6.71 -8.86 -7.51
C PRO A 17 6.31 -10.20 -6.88
N GLY A 18 5.48 -10.97 -7.59
CA GLY A 18 4.95 -12.25 -7.12
C GLY A 18 3.90 -12.19 -6.00
N ALA A 19 3.50 -10.99 -5.54
CA ALA A 19 2.47 -10.82 -4.50
C ALA A 19 1.58 -9.60 -4.75
N ARG A 20 0.31 -9.84 -5.09
CA ARG A 20 -0.67 -8.77 -5.37
C ARG A 20 -1.36 -8.21 -4.12
N ASP A 21 -1.14 -8.85 -2.98
CA ASP A 21 -1.69 -8.50 -1.68
C ASP A 21 -0.80 -9.04 -0.55
N VAL A 22 -1.10 -8.60 0.67
CA VAL A 22 -0.36 -8.93 1.89
C VAL A 22 -0.40 -10.43 2.20
N GLY A 23 -1.52 -11.11 1.95
CA GLY A 23 -1.67 -12.54 2.25
C GLY A 23 -0.78 -13.41 1.35
N LYS A 24 -0.72 -13.08 0.06
CA LYS A 24 0.18 -13.71 -0.88
C LYS A 24 1.64 -13.40 -0.54
N TYR A 25 1.94 -12.17 -0.15
CA TYR A 25 3.29 -11.79 0.30
C TYR A 25 3.73 -12.61 1.50
N TRP A 26 2.90 -12.72 2.53
CA TRP A 26 3.19 -13.54 3.72
C TRP A 26 3.39 -15.02 3.38
N SER A 27 2.59 -15.53 2.43
CA SER A 27 2.72 -16.91 1.97
C SER A 27 4.05 -17.15 1.25
N ASN A 28 4.48 -16.22 0.39
CA ASN A 28 5.78 -16.29 -0.29
C ASN A 28 6.94 -16.26 0.71
N LEU A 29 6.87 -15.40 1.74
CA LEU A 29 7.89 -15.34 2.81
C LEU A 29 8.00 -16.67 3.56
N LYS A 30 6.87 -17.25 3.98
CA LYS A 30 6.86 -18.56 4.65
C LYS A 30 7.42 -19.69 3.79
N ALA A 31 7.25 -19.59 2.48
CA ALA A 31 7.73 -20.57 1.52
C ALA A 31 9.17 -20.31 1.02
N GLY A 32 9.82 -19.21 1.43
CA GLY A 32 11.14 -18.83 0.93
C GLY A 32 11.16 -18.51 -0.57
N THR A 33 10.06 -18.01 -1.13
CA THR A 33 9.94 -17.74 -2.57
C THR A 33 10.70 -16.48 -2.97
N GLU A 34 11.62 -16.59 -3.93
CA GLU A 34 12.28 -15.47 -4.59
C GLU A 34 11.43 -14.96 -5.76
N SER A 35 11.25 -13.63 -5.86
CA SER A 35 10.41 -13.00 -6.89
C SER A 35 11.17 -12.02 -7.80
N ILE A 36 12.51 -12.03 -7.76
CA ILE A 36 13.32 -11.14 -8.60
C ILE A 36 13.22 -11.61 -10.07
N THR A 37 12.91 -10.69 -10.97
CA THR A 37 12.88 -10.93 -12.41
C THR A 37 13.84 -9.98 -13.11
N THR A 38 14.69 -10.52 -13.98
CA THR A 38 15.54 -9.72 -14.88
C THR A 38 14.80 -9.47 -16.18
N TRP A 39 14.79 -8.23 -16.66
CA TRP A 39 14.28 -7.90 -17.98
C TRP A 39 15.32 -8.24 -19.05
N SER A 40 14.87 -8.76 -20.20
CA SER A 40 15.74 -8.83 -21.37
C SER A 40 15.87 -7.44 -22.03
N LEU A 41 16.88 -7.28 -22.89
CA LEU A 41 17.06 -6.02 -23.63
C LEU A 41 15.87 -5.69 -24.54
N GLU A 42 15.14 -6.71 -25.01
CA GLU A 42 13.93 -6.54 -25.82
C GLU A 42 12.72 -6.08 -25.02
N GLU A 43 12.71 -6.28 -23.70
CA GLU A 43 11.62 -5.90 -22.79
C GLU A 43 11.84 -4.53 -22.12
N LEU A 44 13.04 -3.95 -22.28
CA LEU A 44 13.39 -2.66 -21.71
C LEU A 44 12.66 -1.55 -22.46
N ILE A 45 11.79 -0.82 -21.76
CA ILE A 45 11.09 0.34 -22.31
C ILE A 45 12.06 1.50 -22.52
N THR A 46 11.86 2.30 -23.56
CA THR A 46 12.72 3.47 -23.81
C THR A 46 12.57 4.50 -22.67
N PRO A 47 13.58 5.34 -22.38
CA PRO A 47 13.49 6.36 -21.32
C PRO A 47 12.24 7.26 -21.46
N ARG A 48 11.89 7.61 -22.70
CA ARG A 48 10.68 8.38 -23.02
C ARG A 48 9.38 7.64 -22.68
N GLU A 49 9.32 6.34 -22.90
CA GLU A 49 8.17 5.52 -22.53
C GLU A 49 8.10 5.31 -21.02
N ALA A 50 9.24 5.25 -20.33
CA ALA A 50 9.29 5.16 -18.86
C ALA A 50 8.70 6.41 -18.19
N GLU A 51 9.01 7.61 -18.70
CA GLU A 51 8.47 8.88 -18.18
C GLU A 51 6.94 8.97 -18.31
N VAL A 52 6.37 8.50 -19.43
CA VAL A 52 4.92 8.48 -19.64
C VAL A 52 4.24 7.33 -18.87
N ARG A 53 4.97 6.24 -18.61
CA ARG A 53 4.46 5.07 -17.89
C ARG A 53 4.48 5.21 -16.38
N ASP A 54 5.09 6.25 -15.80
CA ASP A 54 5.24 6.35 -14.35
C ASP A 54 3.88 6.40 -13.63
N PRO A 55 3.38 5.26 -13.09
CA PRO A 55 2.05 5.17 -12.50
C PRO A 55 2.13 5.38 -10.99
N GLN A 56 3.29 5.80 -10.45
CA GLN A 56 3.60 5.72 -9.03
C GLN A 56 2.59 6.51 -8.18
N HIS A 57 2.18 7.69 -8.61
CA HIS A 57 1.17 8.48 -7.88
C HIS A 57 -0.18 7.79 -7.80
N ARG A 58 -0.63 7.18 -8.91
CA ARG A 58 -1.92 6.45 -8.94
C ARG A 58 -1.86 5.22 -8.05
N LEU A 59 -0.81 4.41 -8.21
CA LEU A 59 -0.61 3.19 -7.43
C LEU A 59 -0.47 3.49 -5.93
N PHE A 60 0.17 4.60 -5.58
CA PHE A 60 0.29 5.05 -4.21
C PHE A 60 -1.09 5.36 -3.59
N LEU A 61 -1.92 6.15 -4.28
CA LEU A 61 -3.25 6.50 -3.78
C LEU A 61 -4.16 5.28 -3.66
N GLU A 62 -4.12 4.36 -4.63
CA GLU A 62 -4.84 3.08 -4.56
C GLU A 62 -4.38 2.25 -3.34
N SER A 63 -3.07 2.17 -3.10
CA SER A 63 -2.51 1.42 -1.96
C SER A 63 -2.88 2.03 -0.61
N VAL A 64 -2.86 3.37 -0.50
CA VAL A 64 -3.29 4.08 0.72
C VAL A 64 -4.77 3.82 0.99
N HIS A 65 -5.61 3.91 -0.04
CA HIS A 65 -7.04 3.65 0.12
C HIS A 65 -7.30 2.24 0.66
N THR A 66 -6.68 1.21 0.07
CA THR A 66 -6.84 -0.16 0.56
C THR A 66 -6.30 -0.35 1.98
N ALA A 67 -5.21 0.31 2.35
CA ALA A 67 -4.70 0.25 3.72
C ALA A 67 -5.65 0.91 4.74
N LEU A 68 -6.39 1.94 4.33
CA LEU A 68 -7.46 2.55 5.14
C LEU A 68 -8.71 1.68 5.21
N GLU A 69 -9.02 0.92 4.16
CA GLU A 69 -10.11 -0.06 4.21
C GLU A 69 -9.78 -1.25 5.12
N ASP A 70 -8.53 -1.69 5.17
CA ASP A 70 -8.04 -2.78 6.04
C ASP A 70 -8.27 -2.48 7.53
N VAL A 71 -8.14 -1.21 7.94
CA VAL A 71 -8.47 -0.76 9.31
C VAL A 71 -9.95 -0.53 9.56
N GLY A 72 -10.79 -0.59 8.52
CA GLY A 72 -12.19 -0.23 8.58
C GLY A 72 -12.42 1.25 8.88
N TYR A 73 -11.51 2.15 8.44
CA TYR A 73 -11.63 3.58 8.69
C TYR A 73 -12.62 4.22 7.71
N ASP A 74 -13.69 4.85 8.22
CA ASP A 74 -14.59 5.68 7.43
C ASP A 74 -13.94 7.06 7.18
N PRO A 75 -13.61 7.42 5.93
CA PRO A 75 -13.01 8.72 5.62
C PRO A 75 -13.98 9.90 5.83
N PHE A 76 -15.28 9.62 5.94
CA PHE A 76 -16.31 10.62 6.21
C PHE A 76 -17.10 10.21 7.46
N PRO A 77 -16.46 10.22 8.65
CA PRO A 77 -17.15 9.88 9.87
C PRO A 77 -18.40 10.76 9.93
N SER A 78 -19.57 10.11 9.95
CA SER A 78 -20.87 10.76 9.81
C SER A 78 -20.87 12.09 10.56
N ARG A 79 -21.13 13.18 9.84
CA ARG A 79 -21.02 14.58 10.29
C ARG A 79 -22.14 14.95 11.30
N SER A 80 -22.48 14.05 12.20
CA SER A 80 -23.70 14.05 12.99
C SER A 80 -23.47 13.62 14.44
N THR A 81 -22.64 14.33 15.19
CA THR A 81 -22.75 14.36 16.67
C THR A 81 -22.49 15.72 17.32
N TRP A 82 -22.20 16.80 16.57
CA TRP A 82 -22.12 18.15 17.14
C TRP A 82 -23.49 18.85 17.31
N ARG A 83 -24.60 18.10 17.46
CA ARG A 83 -25.88 18.68 17.93
C ARG A 83 -25.92 18.61 19.45
N THR A 84 -25.51 19.72 20.06
CA THR A 84 -26.06 20.34 21.27
C THR A 84 -26.74 19.41 22.28
N THR A 85 -26.04 19.03 23.33
CA THR A 85 -26.68 18.80 24.63
C THR A 85 -26.50 20.09 25.43
N ARG A 86 -27.64 20.71 25.74
CA ARG A 86 -27.76 21.79 26.72
C ARG A 86 -27.34 21.31 28.11
#